data_AF-A0A9P5X2J4-F1
#
_entry.id   AF-A0A9P5X2J4-F1
#
_cell.length_a   1.000
_cell.length_b   1.000
_cell.length_c   1.000
_cell.angle_alpha   90.00
_cell.angle_beta   90.00
_cell.angle_gamma   90.00
#
_symmetry.space_group_name_H-M   'P 1'
#
loop_
_entity.id
_entity.type
_entity.pdbx_description
1 polymer ?
#
loop_
_entity_poly.entity_id
_entity_poly.type
_entity_poly.pdbx_seq_one_letter_code
_entity_poly.pdbx_strand_id
1 'polypeptide(L)'
;DRRSLGSDDQAFADSDSEDEGGPSARNLPALQDQFAFYAQIEFHTFNSTRFRYNSRDVPVSEYFRKEGWSWYGRGRVFTASNGKEYRWELRAGHLEMVTNDSSKTKVVRFREHRLGLGPIMKARPGSLEIDPSCEPILDEIIMTFIYCHKLRKDRERSQRNAAGSGGAA
;
A
#
# COMPACT_ATOMS: atom_id res chain seq x y z
N ASP A 1 -56.59 -27.77 46.25
CA ASP A 1 -55.12 -27.67 46.17
C ASP A 1 -54.67 -26.25 45.83
N ARG A 2 -53.82 -25.66 46.68
CA ARG A 2 -53.04 -24.46 46.38
C ARG A 2 -51.70 -24.90 45.80
N ARG A 3 -51.31 -24.37 44.65
CA ARG A 3 -49.90 -24.09 44.31
C ARG A 3 -49.84 -22.99 43.25
N SER A 4 -49.31 -21.85 43.69
CA SER A 4 -48.90 -20.71 42.88
C SER A 4 -47.88 -21.12 41.82
N LEU A 5 -47.98 -20.54 40.63
CA LEU A 5 -46.84 -20.31 39.75
C LEU A 5 -46.91 -18.85 39.32
N GLY A 6 -45.87 -18.11 39.70
CA GLY A 6 -45.75 -16.67 39.54
C GLY A 6 -45.51 -16.27 38.08
N SER A 7 -45.94 -15.05 37.80
CA SER A 7 -45.59 -14.26 36.63
C SER A 7 -44.13 -13.81 36.73
N ASP A 8 -43.35 -14.07 35.69
CA ASP A 8 -42.11 -13.34 35.42
C ASP A 8 -42.26 -12.66 34.06
N ASP A 9 -42.97 -11.52 34.07
CA ASP A 9 -42.80 -10.47 33.08
C ASP A 9 -41.50 -9.73 33.45
N GLN A 10 -40.41 -10.02 32.74
CA GLN A 10 -39.21 -9.18 32.80
C GLN A 10 -39.07 -8.40 31.49
N ALA A 11 -39.28 -7.10 31.63
CA ALA A 11 -39.03 -6.06 30.65
C ALA A 11 -37.57 -6.10 30.18
N PHE A 12 -37.37 -6.26 28.87
CA PHE A 12 -36.11 -5.93 28.22
C PHE A 12 -36.02 -4.41 28.12
N ALA A 13 -35.49 -3.81 29.17
CA ALA A 13 -35.07 -2.41 29.19
C ALA A 13 -33.93 -2.19 28.20
N ASP A 14 -33.98 -1.03 27.52
CA ASP A 14 -32.92 -0.44 26.72
C ASP A 14 -31.56 -0.54 27.41
N SER A 15 -30.59 -1.10 26.69
CA SER A 15 -29.16 -1.00 27.02
C SER A 15 -28.48 -0.27 25.87
N ASP A 16 -28.57 1.05 25.93
CA ASP A 16 -27.74 1.97 25.18
C ASP A 16 -26.37 2.06 25.86
N SER A 17 -25.33 1.56 25.20
CA SER A 17 -23.96 1.99 25.44
C SER A 17 -23.08 1.53 24.28
N GLU A 18 -22.85 2.47 23.38
CA GLU A 18 -21.73 2.51 22.44
C GLU A 18 -20.42 2.25 23.18
N ASP A 19 -19.75 1.13 22.89
CA ASP A 19 -18.32 0.96 23.19
C ASP A 19 -17.55 0.87 21.87
N GLU A 20 -17.32 2.06 21.33
CA GLU A 20 -16.31 2.38 20.34
C GLU A 20 -14.92 2.06 20.92
N GLY A 21 -14.49 0.82 20.72
CA GLY A 21 -13.18 0.32 21.15
C GLY A 21 -12.35 -0.30 20.02
N GLY A 22 -12.57 0.10 18.77
CA GLY A 22 -11.64 -0.25 17.68
C GLY A 22 -10.26 0.35 17.99
N PRO A 23 -9.14 -0.37 17.80
CA PRO A 23 -7.82 0.13 18.16
C PRO A 23 -7.55 1.40 17.35
N SER A 24 -7.67 2.54 18.04
CA SER A 24 -7.34 3.85 17.53
C SER A 24 -5.87 3.80 17.13
N ALA A 25 -5.59 3.93 15.84
CA ALA A 25 -4.25 3.92 15.24
C ALA A 25 -3.34 5.07 15.73
N ARG A 26 -3.71 5.77 16.81
CA ARG A 26 -3.01 6.89 17.41
C ARG A 26 -2.13 6.50 18.61
N ASN A 27 -2.17 5.25 19.08
CA ASN A 27 -1.24 4.75 20.08
C ASN A 27 -0.66 3.40 19.66
N LEU A 28 0.42 3.44 18.86
CA LEU A 28 1.38 2.34 18.74
C LEU A 28 2.68 2.66 19.50
N PRO A 29 2.68 2.87 20.83
CA PRO A 29 3.92 3.00 21.60
C PRO A 29 4.62 1.65 21.88
N ALA A 30 4.14 0.52 21.32
CA ALA A 30 4.66 -0.82 21.64
C ALA A 30 5.42 -1.52 20.50
N LEU A 31 5.45 -0.97 19.27
CA LEU A 31 6.17 -1.57 18.14
C LEU A 31 7.48 -0.86 17.78
N GLN A 32 7.71 0.34 18.33
CA GLN A 32 8.88 1.16 17.98
C GLN A 32 10.20 0.56 18.45
N ASP A 33 10.19 -0.24 19.53
CA ASP A 33 11.40 -0.89 20.08
C ASP A 33 11.57 -2.36 19.63
N GLN A 34 10.63 -2.92 18.84
CA GLN A 34 10.67 -4.33 18.44
C GLN A 34 11.26 -4.57 17.04
N PHE A 35 11.34 -3.53 16.21
CA PHE A 35 11.82 -3.67 14.84
C PHE A 35 13.04 -2.78 14.60
N ALA A 36 14.04 -3.36 13.94
CA ALA A 36 15.16 -2.57 13.44
C ALA A 36 14.66 -1.52 12.45
N PHE A 37 15.18 -0.29 12.56
CA PHE A 37 14.87 0.75 11.59
C PHE A 37 15.34 0.31 10.20
N TYR A 38 14.40 0.29 9.27
CA TYR A 38 14.61 -0.13 7.89
C TYR A 38 14.65 1.07 6.94
N ALA A 39 13.52 1.78 6.82
CA ALA A 39 13.39 2.96 5.99
C ALA A 39 12.19 3.82 6.43
N GLN A 40 12.27 5.11 6.14
CA GLN A 40 11.19 6.09 6.31
C GLN A 40 11.00 6.87 5.00
N ILE A 41 9.74 7.06 4.62
CA ILE A 41 9.36 7.87 3.47
C ILE A 41 8.57 9.07 3.98
N GLU A 42 9.12 10.26 3.80
CA GLU A 42 8.47 11.50 4.22
C GLU A 42 7.73 12.13 3.04
N PHE A 43 6.43 11.91 2.99
CA PHE A 43 5.56 12.53 1.99
C PHE A 43 5.29 13.98 2.33
N HIS A 44 5.48 14.84 1.33
CA HIS A 44 5.28 16.28 1.44
C HIS A 44 4.38 16.74 0.29
N THR A 45 3.49 17.69 0.57
CA THR A 45 2.59 18.27 -0.45
C THR A 45 3.27 19.39 -1.25
N PHE A 46 4.13 20.16 -0.59
CA PHE A 46 4.78 21.36 -1.17
C PHE A 46 6.29 21.21 -1.37
N ASN A 47 6.93 20.29 -0.63
CA ASN A 47 8.35 19.98 -0.75
C ASN A 47 8.58 18.63 -1.46
N SER A 48 9.81 18.34 -1.85
CA SER A 48 10.15 17.01 -2.38
C SER A 48 9.96 15.94 -1.31
N THR A 49 9.31 14.83 -1.66
CA THR A 49 9.34 13.60 -0.85
C THR A 49 10.79 13.17 -0.61
N ARG A 50 11.08 12.65 0.59
CA ARG A 50 12.43 12.20 1.00
C ARG A 50 12.42 10.74 1.42
N PHE A 51 13.52 10.04 1.15
CA PHE A 51 13.80 8.70 1.62
C PHE A 51 14.90 8.76 2.67
N ARG A 52 14.65 8.14 3.84
CA ARG A 52 15.65 7.88 4.86
C ARG A 52 15.83 6.39 5.02
N TYR A 53 17.00 5.86 4.70
CA TYR A 53 17.33 4.43 4.77
C TYR A 53 18.85 4.26 4.77
N ASN A 54 19.40 3.22 5.39
CA ASN A 54 20.84 2.94 5.39
C ASN A 54 21.73 4.16 5.73
N SER A 55 21.32 4.97 6.71
CA SER A 55 21.97 6.23 7.11
C SER A 55 22.07 7.30 6.00
N ARG A 56 21.30 7.15 4.92
CA ARG A 56 21.15 8.14 3.85
C ARG A 56 19.85 8.90 4.02
N ASP A 57 19.88 10.19 3.70
CA ASP A 57 18.69 11.02 3.57
C ASP A 57 18.72 11.69 2.19
N VAL A 58 17.92 11.17 1.26
CA VAL A 58 17.94 11.58 -0.15
C VAL A 58 16.55 11.99 -0.63
N PRO A 59 16.44 13.08 -1.42
CA PRO A 59 15.17 13.41 -2.04
C PRO A 59 14.84 12.38 -3.13
N VAL A 60 13.55 12.06 -3.25
CA VAL A 60 13.04 11.07 -4.20
C VAL A 60 13.36 11.41 -5.65
N SER A 61 13.49 12.70 -5.98
CA SER A 61 13.90 13.17 -7.31
C SER A 61 15.34 12.84 -7.67
N GLU A 62 16.22 12.72 -6.68
CA GLU A 62 17.61 12.30 -6.87
C GLU A 62 17.72 10.77 -6.85
N TYR A 63 16.92 10.11 -6.02
CA TYR A 63 16.89 8.64 -5.95
C TYR A 63 16.33 8.01 -7.25
N PHE A 64 15.24 8.55 -7.79
CA PHE A 64 14.62 8.03 -9.01
C PHE A 64 14.89 8.89 -10.22
N ARG A 65 15.44 8.24 -11.24
CA ARG A 65 15.40 8.73 -12.61
C ARG A 65 14.04 8.39 -13.23
N LYS A 66 13.42 9.37 -13.90
CA LYS A 66 12.11 9.19 -14.54
C LYS A 66 12.28 8.82 -16.01
N GLU A 67 11.83 7.63 -16.40
CA GLU A 67 11.98 7.15 -17.78
C GLU A 67 10.70 6.61 -18.43
N GLY A 68 10.61 6.83 -19.74
CA GLY A 68 9.50 6.40 -20.59
C GLY A 68 8.20 7.17 -20.34
N TRP A 69 7.13 6.68 -20.95
CA TRP A 69 5.80 7.29 -20.88
C TRP A 69 4.76 6.23 -20.51
N SER A 70 3.89 6.56 -19.55
CA SER A 70 2.67 5.81 -19.23
C SER A 70 1.60 6.83 -18.80
N TRP A 71 0.35 6.45 -18.96
CA TRP A 71 -0.82 7.19 -18.50
C TRP A 71 -0.88 7.34 -16.97
N TYR A 72 -0.16 6.49 -16.24
CA TYR A 72 0.17 6.70 -14.82
C TYR A 72 1.52 7.38 -14.64
N GLY A 73 1.94 8.23 -15.58
CA GLY A 73 3.22 8.92 -15.58
C GLY A 73 4.43 8.05 -15.92
N ARG A 74 5.60 8.69 -15.98
CA ARG A 74 6.87 8.03 -16.30
C ARG A 74 7.22 6.94 -15.30
N GLY A 75 7.93 5.92 -15.75
CA GLY A 75 8.51 4.87 -14.88
C GLY A 75 9.48 5.46 -13.86
N ARG A 76 9.76 4.70 -12.80
CA ARG A 76 10.74 5.08 -11.76
C ARG A 76 11.91 4.13 -11.85
N VAL A 77 13.07 4.65 -12.24
CA VAL A 77 14.32 3.91 -12.40
C VAL A 77 15.25 4.24 -11.26
N PHE A 78 15.86 3.23 -10.65
CA PHE A 78 16.86 3.39 -9.60
C PHE A 78 17.94 2.33 -9.74
N THR A 79 19.12 2.63 -9.20
CA THR A 79 20.22 1.68 -9.06
C THR A 79 20.19 1.11 -7.65
N ALA A 80 20.07 -0.21 -7.53
CA ALA A 80 20.07 -0.89 -6.23
C ALA A 80 21.51 -1.09 -5.70
N SER A 81 21.67 -1.49 -4.44
CA SER A 81 22.98 -1.77 -3.83
C SER A 81 23.79 -2.85 -4.55
N ASN A 82 23.14 -3.76 -5.28
CA ASN A 82 23.80 -4.74 -6.14
C ASN A 82 24.39 -4.18 -7.44
N GLY A 83 24.31 -2.86 -7.67
CA GLY A 83 24.85 -2.16 -8.83
C GLY A 83 23.99 -2.27 -10.11
N LYS A 84 22.86 -2.97 -10.07
CA LYS A 84 21.95 -3.11 -11.22
C LYS A 84 20.88 -2.02 -11.20
N GLU A 85 20.47 -1.59 -12.38
CA GLU A 85 19.33 -0.69 -12.54
C GLU A 85 18.02 -1.48 -12.67
N TYR A 86 16.99 -0.98 -12.00
CA TYR A 86 15.64 -1.51 -12.02
C TYR A 86 14.62 -0.43 -12.32
N ARG A 87 13.51 -0.81 -12.94
CA ARG A 87 12.45 0.11 -13.34
C ARG A 87 11.10 -0.37 -12.83
N TRP A 88 10.43 0.48 -12.06
CA TRP A 88 9.02 0.30 -11.74
C TRP A 88 8.14 0.74 -12.90
N GLU A 89 7.26 -0.16 -13.33
CA GLU A 89 6.19 0.11 -14.29
C GLU A 89 4.87 0.35 -13.58
N LEU A 90 4.35 1.58 -13.72
CA LEU A 90 3.09 2.00 -13.13
C LEU A 90 1.98 1.87 -14.18
N ARG A 91 1.01 0.97 -13.94
CA ARG A 91 -0.16 0.69 -14.78
C ARG A 91 -1.43 0.55 -13.91
N ALA A 92 -2.60 0.46 -14.54
CA ALA A 92 -3.89 0.36 -13.83
C ALA A 92 -3.97 -0.96 -13.10
N GLY A 93 -4.19 -0.94 -11.78
CA GLY A 93 -4.28 -2.20 -11.02
C GLY A 93 -3.05 -3.10 -11.11
N HIS A 94 -1.94 -2.61 -11.68
CA HIS A 94 -0.75 -3.38 -11.99
C HIS A 94 0.50 -2.55 -11.64
N LEU A 95 1.32 -3.09 -10.75
CA LEU A 95 2.60 -2.52 -10.36
C LEU A 95 3.65 -3.63 -10.40
N GLU A 96 4.66 -3.45 -11.25
CA GLU A 96 5.69 -4.46 -11.50
C GLU A 96 7.07 -3.79 -11.59
N MET A 97 8.11 -4.53 -11.22
CA MET A 97 9.50 -4.11 -11.38
C MET A 97 10.18 -4.99 -12.42
N VAL A 98 10.90 -4.36 -13.35
CA VAL A 98 11.71 -5.02 -14.37
C VAL A 98 13.17 -4.62 -14.25
N THR A 99 14.09 -5.47 -14.74
CA THR A 99 15.47 -5.07 -14.97
C THR A 99 15.51 -3.93 -16.00
N ASN A 100 16.42 -2.96 -15.82
CA ASN A 100 16.58 -1.85 -16.76
C ASN A 100 17.63 -2.13 -17.85
N ASP A 101 17.85 -3.40 -18.17
CA ASP A 101 18.70 -3.84 -19.28
C ASP A 101 17.86 -4.12 -20.53
N SER A 102 18.51 -4.61 -21.60
CA SER A 102 17.83 -4.96 -22.85
C SER A 102 16.78 -6.07 -22.67
N SER A 103 16.92 -6.92 -21.65
CA SER A 103 16.01 -8.04 -21.42
C SER A 103 14.66 -7.61 -20.85
N LYS A 104 14.64 -6.52 -20.06
CA LYS A 104 13.44 -6.04 -19.34
C LYS A 104 12.74 -7.15 -18.57
N THR A 105 13.53 -8.02 -17.94
CA THR A 105 13.04 -9.19 -17.23
C THR A 105 12.24 -8.74 -16.01
N LYS A 106 11.02 -9.28 -15.84
CA LYS A 106 10.18 -9.00 -14.68
C LYS A 106 10.72 -9.75 -13.46
N VAL A 107 11.01 -9.00 -12.41
CA VAL A 107 11.60 -9.52 -11.17
C VAL A 107 10.72 -9.29 -9.95
N VAL A 108 9.78 -8.35 -10.01
CA VAL A 108 8.79 -8.15 -8.94
C VAL A 108 7.41 -7.91 -9.53
N ARG A 109 6.40 -8.52 -8.91
CA ARG A 109 5.00 -8.37 -9.29
C ARG A 109 4.12 -8.17 -8.06
N PHE A 110 3.41 -7.06 -8.03
CA PHE A 110 2.38 -6.83 -7.03
C PHE A 110 1.02 -7.35 -7.52
N ARG A 111 0.34 -8.12 -6.67
CA ARG A 111 -1.04 -8.52 -6.84
C ARG A 111 -1.91 -7.78 -5.83
N GLU A 112 -2.84 -6.98 -6.34
CA GLU A 112 -3.79 -6.30 -5.46
C GLU A 112 -4.68 -7.29 -4.70
N HIS A 113 -4.95 -6.91 -3.46
CA HIS A 113 -6.02 -7.48 -2.67
C HIS A 113 -7.34 -7.38 -3.43
N ARG A 114 -8.07 -8.50 -3.50
CA ARG A 114 -9.37 -8.57 -4.16
C ARG A 114 -10.38 -9.12 -3.17
N LEU A 115 -11.42 -8.34 -2.91
CA LEU A 115 -12.60 -8.84 -2.22
C LEU A 115 -13.34 -9.82 -3.13
N GLY A 116 -13.81 -10.92 -2.56
CA GLY A 116 -14.66 -11.86 -3.30
C GLY A 116 -15.99 -11.20 -3.64
N LEU A 117 -16.49 -11.39 -4.86
CA LEU A 117 -17.79 -10.88 -5.29
C LEU A 117 -18.59 -12.03 -5.91
N GLY A 118 -19.42 -12.66 -5.08
CA GLY A 118 -20.24 -13.81 -5.47
C GLY A 118 -19.43 -15.08 -5.82
N PRO A 119 -20.08 -16.10 -6.41
CA PRO A 119 -19.48 -17.42 -6.64
C PRO A 119 -18.39 -17.43 -7.72
N ILE A 120 -18.31 -16.39 -8.56
CA ILE A 120 -17.40 -16.31 -9.71
C ILE A 120 -16.07 -15.62 -9.34
N MET A 121 -16.07 -14.70 -8.38
CA MET A 121 -14.88 -13.95 -8.00
C MET A 121 -14.40 -14.36 -6.61
N LYS A 122 -13.34 -15.18 -6.56
CA LYS A 122 -12.69 -15.57 -5.31
C LYS A 122 -11.90 -14.42 -4.71
N ALA A 123 -12.00 -14.27 -3.40
CA ALA A 123 -11.18 -13.35 -2.62
C ALA A 123 -9.70 -13.76 -2.68
N ARG A 124 -8.78 -12.79 -2.65
CA ARG A 124 -7.35 -13.05 -2.46
C ARG A 124 -6.68 -11.92 -1.67
N PRO A 125 -5.73 -12.27 -0.77
CA PRO A 125 -4.88 -11.27 -0.12
C PRO A 125 -4.01 -10.55 -1.16
N GLY A 126 -3.55 -9.34 -0.80
CA GLY A 126 -2.52 -8.66 -1.59
C GLY A 126 -1.19 -9.36 -1.38
N SER A 127 -0.42 -9.54 -2.45
CA SER A 127 0.90 -10.18 -2.38
C SER A 127 1.92 -9.46 -3.24
N LEU A 128 3.17 -9.43 -2.77
CA LEU A 128 4.32 -8.97 -3.53
C LEU A 128 5.19 -10.17 -3.85
N GLU A 129 5.17 -10.61 -5.11
CA GLU A 129 5.98 -11.71 -5.61
C GLU A 129 7.33 -11.16 -6.04
N ILE A 130 8.42 -11.71 -5.49
CA ILE A 130 9.80 -11.25 -5.71
C ILE A 130 10.62 -12.44 -6.21
N ASP A 131 11.34 -12.23 -7.30
CA ASP A 131 12.27 -13.23 -7.83
C ASP A 131 13.45 -13.44 -6.85
N PRO A 132 13.87 -14.69 -6.57
CA PRO A 132 14.96 -14.97 -5.64
C PRO A 132 16.27 -14.24 -5.96
N SER A 133 16.54 -13.91 -7.23
CA SER A 133 17.73 -13.14 -7.62
C SER A 133 17.78 -11.72 -7.02
N CYS A 134 16.65 -11.23 -6.50
CA CYS A 134 16.51 -9.91 -5.91
C CYS A 134 16.45 -9.93 -4.37
N GLU A 135 16.63 -11.08 -3.72
CA GLU A 135 16.72 -11.20 -2.27
C GLU A 135 17.78 -10.26 -1.65
N PRO A 136 18.98 -10.05 -2.24
CA PRO A 136 19.98 -9.13 -1.67
C PRO A 136 19.58 -7.65 -1.67
N ILE A 137 18.54 -7.28 -2.41
CA ILE A 137 18.05 -5.90 -2.54
C ILE A 137 16.59 -5.78 -2.07
N LEU A 138 16.14 -6.74 -1.27
CA LEU A 138 14.79 -6.77 -0.73
C LEU A 138 14.47 -5.44 -0.02
N ASP A 139 15.49 -4.89 0.64
CA ASP A 139 15.41 -3.66 1.40
C ASP A 139 14.99 -2.47 0.53
N GLU A 140 15.66 -2.28 -0.60
CA GLU A 140 15.29 -1.25 -1.55
C GLU A 140 13.96 -1.56 -2.24
N ILE A 141 13.63 -2.84 -2.47
CA ILE A 141 12.37 -3.24 -3.10
C ILE A 141 11.17 -2.82 -2.28
N ILE A 142 11.09 -3.12 -0.98
CA ILE A 142 9.88 -2.77 -0.20
C ILE A 142 9.76 -1.25 -0.06
N MET A 143 10.87 -0.54 0.18
CA MET A 143 10.86 0.92 0.27
C MET A 143 10.34 1.56 -1.03
N THR A 144 10.93 1.17 -2.17
CA THR A 144 10.54 1.73 -3.47
C THR A 144 9.15 1.30 -3.90
N PHE A 145 8.74 0.07 -3.56
CA PHE A 145 7.38 -0.43 -3.75
C PHE A 145 6.35 0.43 -3.02
N ILE A 146 6.54 0.70 -1.71
CA ILE A 146 5.59 1.50 -0.92
C ILE A 146 5.39 2.88 -1.56
N TYR A 147 6.49 3.54 -1.97
CA TYR A 147 6.42 4.82 -2.66
C TYR A 147 5.64 4.73 -4.00
N CYS A 148 6.03 3.79 -4.87
CA CYS A 148 5.40 3.61 -6.18
C CYS A 148 3.93 3.21 -6.07
N HIS A 149 3.58 2.38 -5.09
CA HIS A 149 2.23 1.93 -4.81
C HIS A 149 1.33 3.11 -4.39
N LYS A 150 1.81 3.95 -3.46
CA LYS A 150 1.10 5.17 -3.06
C LYS A 150 0.92 6.12 -4.25
N LEU A 151 1.98 6.39 -5.00
CA LEU A 151 1.93 7.28 -6.17
C LEU A 151 0.90 6.82 -7.21
N ARG A 152 0.80 5.51 -7.45
CA ARG A 152 -0.21 4.95 -8.35
C ARG A 152 -1.62 5.12 -7.77
N LYS A 153 -1.84 4.79 -6.50
CA LYS A 153 -3.15 4.92 -5.85
C LYS A 153 -3.65 6.36 -5.80
N ASP A 154 -2.77 7.32 -5.54
CA ASP A 154 -3.10 8.73 -5.53
C ASP A 154 -3.56 9.18 -6.93
N ARG A 155 -2.91 8.70 -8.00
CA ARG A 155 -3.34 8.96 -9.39
C ARG A 155 -4.66 8.29 -9.76
N GLU A 156 -4.88 7.05 -9.34
CA GLU A 156 -6.17 6.36 -9.53
C GLU A 156 -7.32 7.15 -8.86
N ARG A 157 -7.09 7.68 -7.66
CA ARG A 157 -8.05 8.54 -6.96
C ARG A 157 -8.31 9.84 -7.73
N SER A 158 -7.25 10.55 -8.14
CA SER A 158 -7.41 11.80 -8.91
C SER A 158 -8.16 11.59 -10.23
N GLN A 159 -7.88 10.51 -10.96
CA GLN A 159 -8.58 10.17 -12.20
C GLN A 159 -10.06 9.85 -11.97
N ARG A 160 -10.39 9.08 -10.92
CA ARG A 160 -11.79 8.80 -10.55
C ARG A 160 -12.55 10.07 -10.17
N ASN A 161 -11.92 10.94 -9.39
CA ASN A 161 -12.53 12.21 -8.98
C ASN A 161 -12.80 13.12 -10.19
N ALA A 162 -11.88 13.17 -11.16
CA ALA A 162 -12.07 13.94 -12.39
C ALA A 162 -13.17 13.38 -13.30
N ALA A 163 -13.32 12.05 -13.37
CA ALA A 163 -14.39 11.41 -14.14
C ALA A 163 -15.78 11.61 -13.51
N GLY A 164 -15.87 11.65 -12.18
CA GLY A 164 -17.11 11.91 -11.46
C GLY A 164 -17.62 13.36 -11.58
N SER A 165 -16.73 14.33 -11.81
CA SER A 165 -17.09 15.74 -12.01
C SER A 165 -17.55 16.09 -13.44
N GLY A 166 -17.40 15.19 -14.41
CA GLY A 166 -17.75 15.41 -15.82
C GLY A 166 -19.15 14.95 -16.22
N GLY A 167 -19.94 14.40 -15.29
CA GLY A 167 -21.26 13.79 -15.56
C GLY A 167 -22.47 14.63 -15.17
N ALA A 168 -22.29 15.91 -14.82
CA ALA A 168 -23.37 16.84 -14.53
C ALA A 168 -23.37 17.96 -15.57
N ALA A 169 -23.99 17.71 -16.72
CA ALA A 169 -24.40 18.71 -17.69
C ALA A 169 -25.74 18.28 -18.30
#